data_AF-A0A934VB28-F1
#
_entry.id   AF-A0A934VB28-F1
#
_cell.length_a   1.000
_cell.length_b   1.000
_cell.length_c   1.000
_cell.angle_alpha   90.00
_cell.angle_beta   90.00
_cell.angle_gamma   90.00
#
_symmetry.space_group_name_H-M   'P 1'
#
loop_
_entity.id
_entity.type
_entity.pdbx_description
1 polymer ?
#
loop_
_entity_poly.entity_id
_entity_poly.type
_entity_poly.pdbx_seq_one_letter_code
_entity_poly.pdbx_strand_id
1 'polypeptide(L)'
;MSDWYYAKDGKQNGPVSRGHLAELLQNGTLDPAKDLVWTSTMRDWLPAAQVPEFSTRTADPYSTPASSWIPPVPGEAGVALDEIPPGSDPINVMACAKRGLDLTVRNFGMILLIGIIYFAITMAVGSVLGAVDVAMGWGETTHQVYDGSSGFTSNYYYQTGSPLNFLGNQVLAIFLSLGFTRITLNLVSGREFSIGMLFGEGQKLLPAIGATILYSLMVGLGLLLFIVPGIYLALRFGFYRAAIVDRNLGVLESLRYSSSLTTNNRLSLFVLSLLTIFIILAGMLALCVGLLFAIPVASLAWVVAYRWLQYGHRAAEDHPGTQTPVLSTGNRGV
;
A
#
# COMPACT_ATOMS: atom_id res chain seq x y z
N MET A 1 54.14 21.48 -8.47
CA MET A 1 53.59 22.84 -8.43
C MET A 1 52.32 22.80 -9.25
N SER A 2 51.16 23.00 -8.64
CA SER A 2 49.88 22.96 -9.35
C SER A 2 49.65 24.33 -9.99
N ASP A 3 49.48 24.36 -11.31
CA ASP A 3 49.14 25.59 -12.02
C ASP A 3 47.67 25.95 -11.76
N TRP A 4 47.42 27.23 -11.47
CA TRP A 4 46.09 27.77 -11.20
C TRP A 4 45.66 28.72 -12.31
N TYR A 5 44.36 28.79 -12.54
CA TYR A 5 43.73 29.71 -13.46
C TYR A 5 42.60 30.43 -12.74
N TYR A 6 42.32 31.67 -13.14
CA TYR A 6 41.21 32.46 -12.61
C TYR A 6 40.42 33.12 -13.73
N ALA A 7 39.12 33.29 -13.55
CA ALA A 7 38.24 33.97 -14.48
C ALA A 7 37.67 35.23 -13.83
N LYS A 8 37.93 36.37 -14.45
CA LYS A 8 37.43 37.68 -14.03
C LYS A 8 36.69 38.32 -15.21
N ASP A 9 35.48 38.82 -14.97
CA ASP A 9 34.61 39.42 -16.00
C ASP A 9 34.43 38.52 -17.25
N GLY A 10 34.37 37.20 -17.04
CA GLY A 10 34.19 36.20 -18.10
C GLY A 10 35.43 35.90 -18.96
N LYS A 11 36.60 36.46 -18.64
CA LYS A 11 37.87 36.14 -19.30
C LYS A 11 38.75 35.27 -18.41
N GLN A 12 39.19 34.14 -18.95
CA GLN A 12 40.11 33.21 -18.30
C GLN A 12 41.56 33.72 -18.37
N ASN A 13 42.25 33.73 -17.24
CA ASN A 13 43.64 34.15 -17.08
C ASN A 13 44.44 33.05 -16.37
N GLY A 14 45.68 32.82 -16.81
CA GLY A 14 46.61 31.84 -16.24
C GLY A 14 47.56 31.27 -17.30
N PRO A 15 48.47 30.34 -16.93
CA PRO A 15 48.66 29.76 -15.60
C PRO A 15 49.35 30.72 -14.62
N VAL A 16 48.88 30.78 -13.37
CA VAL A 16 49.47 31.52 -12.26
C VAL A 16 49.78 30.60 -11.08
N SER A 17 50.74 30.98 -10.25
CA SER A 17 51.05 30.24 -9.03
C SER A 17 50.00 30.50 -7.94
N ARG A 18 49.84 29.54 -7.02
CA ARG A 18 48.92 29.70 -5.87
C ARG A 18 49.21 30.95 -5.04
N GLY A 19 50.49 31.27 -4.83
CA GLY A 19 50.90 32.45 -4.06
C GLY A 19 50.44 33.76 -4.71
N HIS A 20 50.57 33.86 -6.03
CA HIS A 20 50.10 35.03 -6.78
C HIS A 20 48.57 35.13 -6.77
N LEU A 21 47.85 34.02 -6.83
CA LEU A 21 46.40 34.01 -6.74
C LEU A 21 45.91 34.46 -5.34
N ALA A 22 46.59 34.02 -4.28
CA ALA A 22 46.31 34.48 -2.91
C ALA A 22 46.59 35.99 -2.74
N GLU A 23 47.64 36.51 -3.37
CA GLU A 23 47.96 37.94 -3.38
C GLU A 23 46.87 38.76 -4.11
N LEU A 24 46.37 38.28 -5.25
CA LEU A 24 45.28 38.93 -5.98
C LEU A 24 43.96 38.98 -5.18
N LEU A 25 43.69 37.96 -4.36
CA LEU A 25 42.56 37.92 -3.43
C LEU A 25 42.76 38.87 -2.24
N GLN A 26 43.97 38.91 -1.66
CA GLN A 26 44.29 39.81 -0.54
C GLN A 26 44.26 41.29 -0.95
N ASN A 27 44.76 41.60 -2.15
CA ASN A 27 44.77 42.96 -2.68
C ASN A 27 43.42 43.39 -3.28
N GLY A 28 42.37 42.58 -3.15
CA GLY A 28 41.00 42.89 -3.60
C GLY A 28 40.84 43.00 -5.12
N THR A 29 41.82 42.50 -5.88
CA THR A 29 41.76 42.53 -7.36
C THR A 29 40.86 41.43 -7.90
N LEU A 30 40.71 40.33 -7.16
CA LEU A 30 39.72 39.27 -7.40
C LEU A 30 38.67 39.29 -6.29
N ASP A 31 37.39 39.28 -6.66
CA ASP A 31 36.27 39.17 -5.73
C ASP A 31 36.08 37.68 -5.34
N PRO A 32 36.32 37.30 -4.06
CA PRO A 32 36.28 35.91 -3.65
C PRO A 32 34.90 35.26 -3.80
N ALA A 33 33.82 36.04 -3.86
CA ALA A 33 32.46 35.53 -4.02
C ALA A 33 32.02 35.41 -5.49
N LYS A 34 32.61 36.21 -6.40
CA LYS A 34 32.17 36.30 -7.81
C LYS A 34 33.17 35.71 -8.80
N ASP A 35 34.46 35.87 -8.54
CA ASP A 35 35.49 35.43 -9.47
C ASP A 35 35.81 33.95 -9.26
N LEU A 36 35.90 33.23 -10.38
CA LEU A 36 36.06 31.77 -10.39
C LEU A 36 37.54 31.41 -10.49
N VAL A 37 37.93 30.34 -9.80
CA VAL A 37 39.28 29.78 -9.83
C VAL A 37 39.21 28.30 -10.18
N TRP A 38 40.24 27.79 -10.85
CA TRP A 38 40.33 26.41 -11.26
C TRP A 38 41.79 25.93 -11.26
N THR A 39 41.98 24.65 -10.98
CA THR A 39 43.26 23.96 -11.15
C THR A 39 43.03 22.58 -11.73
N SER A 40 44.08 21.97 -12.28
CA SER A 40 44.05 20.64 -12.92
C SER A 40 43.48 19.50 -12.07
N THR A 41 43.37 19.68 -10.75
CA THR A 41 42.78 18.70 -9.82
C THR A 41 41.29 18.91 -9.56
N MET A 42 40.69 19.99 -10.09
CA MET A 42 39.27 20.33 -9.92
C MET A 42 38.45 19.90 -11.13
N ARG A 43 37.24 19.39 -10.88
CA ARG A 43 36.29 19.02 -11.95
C ARG A 43 35.65 20.24 -12.62
N ASP A 44 35.31 21.25 -11.82
CA ASP A 44 34.59 22.45 -12.26
C ASP A 44 35.24 23.72 -11.73
N TRP A 45 34.97 24.86 -12.37
CA TRP A 45 35.37 26.19 -11.91
C TRP A 45 34.57 26.58 -10.67
N LEU A 46 35.25 26.97 -9.59
CA LEU A 46 34.61 27.30 -8.32
C LEU A 46 34.96 28.72 -7.87
N PRO A 47 34.05 29.45 -7.20
CA PRO A 47 34.39 30.73 -6.60
C PRO A 47 35.54 30.59 -5.59
N ALA A 48 36.44 31.57 -5.54
CA ALA A 48 37.64 31.47 -4.70
C ALA A 48 37.32 31.26 -3.20
N ALA A 49 36.19 31.78 -2.70
CA ALA A 49 35.72 31.58 -1.32
C ALA A 49 35.30 30.13 -1.01
N GLN A 50 34.90 29.35 -2.02
CA GLN A 50 34.47 27.96 -1.86
C GLN A 50 35.64 26.98 -1.91
N VAL A 51 36.82 27.43 -2.37
CA VAL A 51 38.02 26.62 -2.39
C VAL A 51 38.62 26.58 -0.97
N PRO A 52 38.71 25.40 -0.33
CA PRO A 52 39.20 25.28 1.04
C PRO A 52 40.60 25.84 1.25
N GLU A 53 41.43 25.83 0.19
CA GLU A 53 42.80 26.33 0.21
C GLU A 53 42.94 27.85 0.37
N PHE A 54 41.87 28.61 0.09
CA PHE A 54 41.82 30.08 0.22
C PHE A 54 40.78 30.55 1.25
N SER A 55 40.05 29.63 1.87
CA SER A 55 39.06 29.93 2.90
C SER A 55 39.77 30.17 4.24
N THR A 56 40.17 31.41 4.52
CA THR A 56 40.68 31.80 5.84
C THR A 56 39.52 31.90 6.83
N ARG A 57 39.10 30.78 7.44
CA ARG A 57 38.38 30.86 8.72
C ARG A 57 39.38 31.22 9.81
N THR A 58 39.48 32.51 10.15
CA THR A 58 39.95 32.90 11.49
C THR A 58 38.97 32.31 12.50
N ALA A 59 39.40 31.25 13.19
CA ALA A 59 38.62 30.63 14.25
C ALA A 59 38.60 31.58 15.45
N ASP A 60 37.45 32.19 15.74
CA ASP A 60 37.23 32.94 16.97
C ASP A 60 37.30 31.96 18.17
N PRO A 61 38.23 32.13 19.12
CA PRO A 61 38.39 31.22 20.25
C PRO A 61 37.22 31.25 21.26
N TYR A 62 36.27 32.18 21.09
CA TYR A 62 35.02 32.26 21.88
C TYR A 62 33.77 31.87 21.08
N SER A 63 33.90 31.40 19.84
CA SER A 63 32.76 30.85 19.13
C SER A 63 32.38 29.50 19.72
N THR A 64 31.15 29.38 20.22
CA THR A 64 30.54 28.08 20.54
C THR A 64 30.65 27.18 19.31
N PRO A 65 30.96 25.87 19.47
CA PRO A 65 31.04 24.97 18.32
C PRO A 65 29.70 25.04 17.57
N ALA A 66 29.72 25.65 16.38
CA ALA A 66 28.57 25.66 15.50
C ALA A 66 28.23 24.19 15.26
N SER A 67 27.03 23.78 15.69
CA SER A 67 26.55 22.43 15.47
C SER A 67 26.72 22.12 13.99
N SER A 68 27.45 21.06 13.66
CA SER A 68 27.46 20.46 12.32
C SER A 68 26.13 19.81 11.96
N TRP A 69 25.07 20.12 12.72
CA TRP A 69 23.70 19.90 12.34
C TRP A 69 23.40 20.77 11.13
N ILE A 70 23.61 20.19 9.96
CA ILE A 70 22.99 20.62 8.74
C ILE A 70 21.50 20.33 8.96
N PRO A 71 20.60 21.34 9.04
CA PRO A 71 19.18 21.07 8.91
C PRO A 71 19.02 20.21 7.65
N PRO A 72 18.31 19.07 7.71
CA PRO A 72 18.07 18.29 6.52
C PRO A 72 17.58 19.25 5.44
N VAL A 73 18.25 19.26 4.28
CA VAL A 73 17.78 20.00 3.12
C VAL A 73 16.28 19.71 3.01
N PRO A 74 15.40 20.73 2.92
CA PRO A 74 13.98 20.50 2.67
C PRO A 74 13.84 19.75 1.33
N GLY A 75 13.89 18.41 1.38
CA GLY A 75 14.11 17.56 0.20
C GLY A 75 14.62 16.14 0.47
N GLU A 76 15.25 15.84 1.61
CA GLU A 76 15.73 14.48 1.94
C GLU A 76 15.14 13.86 3.22
N ALA A 77 14.06 14.42 3.74
CA ALA A 77 13.06 13.63 4.46
C ALA A 77 12.11 13.07 3.41
N GLY A 78 12.04 11.73 3.29
CA GLY A 78 11.36 11.00 2.21
C GLY A 78 10.17 11.76 1.62
N VAL A 79 10.32 12.18 0.36
CA VAL A 79 9.23 12.80 -0.40
C VAL A 79 8.06 11.83 -0.33
N ALA A 80 7.02 12.21 0.41
CA ALA A 80 5.78 11.44 0.44
C ALA A 80 5.33 11.32 -1.01
N LEU A 81 5.23 10.09 -1.52
CA LEU A 81 4.88 9.86 -2.91
C LEU A 81 3.56 10.55 -3.22
N ASP A 82 3.59 11.48 -4.17
CA ASP A 82 2.39 12.15 -4.63
C ASP A 82 1.44 11.14 -5.27
N GLU A 83 0.17 11.28 -4.95
CA GLU A 83 -0.88 10.45 -5.55
C GLU A 83 -1.07 10.86 -7.00
N ILE A 84 -1.14 9.86 -7.89
CA ILE A 84 -1.36 10.11 -9.31
C ILE A 84 -2.84 10.48 -9.55
N PRO A 85 -3.13 11.30 -10.57
CA PRO A 85 -4.50 11.53 -11.00
C PRO A 85 -5.19 10.18 -11.32
N PRO A 86 -6.43 9.92 -10.85
CA PRO A 86 -7.11 8.66 -11.10
C PRO A 86 -7.21 8.32 -12.59
N GLY A 87 -6.78 7.11 -12.96
CA GLY A 87 -6.82 6.64 -14.34
C GLY A 87 -5.69 7.14 -15.25
N SER A 88 -4.67 7.80 -14.69
CA SER A 88 -3.48 8.25 -15.45
C SER A 88 -2.49 7.13 -15.78
N ASP A 89 -2.38 6.11 -14.93
CA ASP A 89 -1.48 4.97 -15.13
C ASP A 89 -2.28 3.67 -15.35
N PRO A 90 -2.08 2.95 -16.48
CA PRO A 90 -2.75 1.67 -16.71
C PRO A 90 -2.22 0.58 -15.79
N ILE A 91 -3.13 -0.15 -15.13
CA ILE A 91 -2.76 -1.27 -14.26
C ILE A 91 -2.10 -2.39 -15.09
N ASN A 92 -0.90 -2.80 -14.68
CA ASN A 92 -0.31 -4.06 -15.12
C ASN A 92 -0.77 -5.21 -14.21
N VAL A 93 -1.72 -5.99 -14.72
CA VAL A 93 -2.37 -7.10 -14.00
C VAL A 93 -1.35 -8.15 -13.51
N MET A 94 -0.38 -8.49 -14.36
CA MET A 94 0.63 -9.49 -14.03
C MET A 94 1.59 -8.98 -12.96
N ALA A 95 1.95 -7.69 -13.00
CA ALA A 95 2.77 -7.08 -11.96
C ALA A 95 2.05 -7.10 -10.60
N CYS A 96 0.74 -6.81 -10.56
CA CYS A 96 -0.05 -6.90 -9.32
C CYS A 96 -0.08 -8.33 -8.77
N ALA A 97 -0.32 -9.34 -9.62
CA ALA A 97 -0.36 -10.74 -9.21
C ALA A 97 1.01 -11.24 -8.74
N LYS A 98 2.09 -10.94 -9.49
CA LYS A 98 3.46 -11.30 -9.14
C LYS A 98 3.86 -10.66 -7.81
N ARG A 99 3.52 -9.39 -7.59
CA ARG A 99 3.78 -8.69 -6.33
C ARG A 99 2.99 -9.31 -5.18
N GLY A 100 1.72 -9.64 -5.38
CA GLY A 100 0.90 -10.34 -4.39
C GLY A 100 1.52 -11.70 -4.00
N LEU A 101 2.06 -12.44 -4.97
CA LEU A 101 2.78 -13.69 -4.73
C LEU A 101 4.07 -13.49 -3.95
N ASP A 102 4.91 -12.57 -4.39
CA ASP A 102 6.17 -12.23 -3.74
C ASP A 102 5.97 -11.82 -2.27
N LEU A 103 5.00 -10.93 -1.99
CA LEU A 103 4.65 -10.54 -0.62
C LEU A 103 4.11 -11.70 0.22
N THR A 104 3.33 -12.59 -0.40
CA THR A 104 2.81 -13.80 0.27
C THR A 104 3.94 -14.72 0.68
N VAL A 105 4.90 -15.00 -0.21
CA VAL A 105 6.03 -15.89 0.08
C VAL A 105 6.95 -15.28 1.13
N ARG A 106 7.23 -13.97 1.05
CA ARG A 106 8.09 -13.25 2.02
C ARG A 106 7.52 -13.24 3.43
N ASN A 107 6.19 -13.10 3.56
CA ASN A 107 5.52 -12.93 4.85
C ASN A 107 4.59 -14.10 5.20
N PHE A 108 4.85 -15.28 4.63
CA PHE A 108 3.95 -16.42 4.68
C PHE A 108 3.54 -16.80 6.10
N GLY A 109 4.51 -16.89 7.02
CA GLY A 109 4.25 -17.28 8.42
C GLY A 109 3.28 -16.34 9.13
N MET A 110 3.45 -15.03 8.96
CA MET A 110 2.57 -14.03 9.57
C MET A 110 1.19 -14.02 8.91
N ILE A 111 1.12 -14.08 7.59
CA ILE A 111 -0.15 -14.14 6.85
C ILE A 111 -0.95 -15.39 7.22
N LEU A 112 -0.29 -16.54 7.30
CA LEU A 112 -0.90 -17.80 7.69
C LEU A 112 -1.41 -17.74 9.13
N LEU A 113 -0.63 -17.17 10.05
CA LEU A 113 -1.04 -16.96 11.44
C LEU A 113 -2.28 -16.05 11.52
N ILE A 114 -2.28 -14.93 10.80
CA ILE A 114 -3.45 -14.02 10.72
C ILE A 114 -4.66 -14.76 10.16
N GLY A 115 -4.47 -15.57 9.11
CA GLY A 115 -5.52 -16.39 8.51
C GLY A 115 -6.10 -17.44 9.47
N ILE A 116 -5.24 -18.12 10.23
CA ILE A 116 -5.65 -19.09 11.26
C ILE A 116 -6.44 -18.39 12.36
N ILE A 117 -5.97 -17.23 12.85
CA ILE A 117 -6.68 -16.47 13.89
C ILE A 117 -8.03 -15.99 13.37
N TYR A 118 -8.08 -15.46 12.14
CA TYR A 118 -9.33 -15.06 11.49
C TYR A 118 -10.32 -16.24 11.41
N PHE A 119 -9.84 -17.40 10.95
CA PHE A 119 -10.65 -18.62 10.85
C PHE A 119 -11.10 -19.13 12.23
N ALA A 120 -10.21 -19.15 13.21
CA ALA A 120 -10.52 -19.61 14.56
C ALA A 120 -11.58 -18.73 15.24
N ILE A 121 -11.50 -17.39 15.10
CA ILE A 121 -12.48 -16.46 15.65
C ILE A 121 -13.84 -16.65 14.98
N THR A 122 -13.87 -16.71 13.64
CA THR A 122 -15.13 -16.89 12.90
C THR A 122 -15.78 -18.23 13.23
N MET A 123 -14.99 -19.31 13.33
CA MET A 123 -15.49 -20.62 13.74
C MET A 123 -15.99 -20.63 15.20
N ALA A 124 -15.25 -20.02 16.13
CA ALA A 124 -15.63 -19.97 17.55
C ALA A 124 -16.92 -19.18 17.76
N VAL A 125 -17.02 -17.97 17.19
CA VAL A 125 -18.23 -17.14 17.31
C VAL A 125 -19.41 -17.80 16.59
N GLY A 126 -19.18 -18.35 15.39
CA GLY A 126 -20.22 -19.08 14.65
C GLY A 126 -20.75 -20.29 15.43
N SER A 127 -19.87 -21.03 16.10
CA SER A 127 -20.25 -22.17 16.95
C SER A 127 -21.04 -21.73 18.18
N VAL A 128 -20.64 -20.64 18.84
CA VAL A 128 -21.35 -20.09 20.01
C VAL A 128 -22.74 -19.60 19.61
N LEU A 129 -22.84 -18.80 18.54
CA LEU A 129 -24.14 -18.33 18.04
C LEU A 129 -25.02 -19.49 17.56
N GLY A 130 -24.43 -20.53 16.95
CA GLY A 130 -25.15 -21.74 16.54
C GLY A 130 -25.69 -22.52 17.74
N ALA A 131 -24.89 -22.70 18.79
CA ALA A 131 -25.34 -23.35 20.02
C ALA A 131 -26.47 -22.57 20.71
N VAL A 132 -26.41 -21.24 20.69
CA VAL A 132 -27.50 -20.37 21.19
C VAL A 132 -28.77 -20.57 20.36
N ASP A 133 -28.69 -20.63 19.03
CA ASP A 133 -29.86 -20.89 18.19
C ASP A 133 -30.50 -22.25 18.47
N VAL A 134 -29.69 -23.30 18.69
CA VAL A 134 -30.18 -24.64 19.08
C VAL A 134 -30.88 -24.56 20.44
N ALA A 135 -30.26 -23.92 21.43
CA ALA A 135 -30.78 -23.85 22.78
C ALA A 135 -32.08 -23.04 22.88
N MET A 136 -32.18 -21.95 22.10
CA MET A 136 -33.34 -21.06 22.09
C MET A 136 -34.43 -21.52 21.11
N GLY A 137 -34.16 -22.52 20.26
CA GLY A 137 -35.09 -22.98 19.23
C GLY A 137 -35.37 -21.93 18.15
N TRP A 138 -34.48 -20.97 17.94
CA TRP A 138 -34.64 -19.88 16.96
C TRP A 138 -34.23 -20.29 15.54
N GLY A 139 -33.39 -21.31 15.41
CA GLY A 139 -32.97 -21.83 14.11
C GLY A 139 -33.98 -22.82 13.53
N GLU A 140 -34.14 -22.83 12.21
CA GLU A 140 -34.92 -23.86 11.53
C GLU A 140 -34.05 -25.10 11.30
N THR A 141 -34.50 -26.25 11.80
CA THR A 141 -33.90 -27.54 11.47
C THR A 141 -34.66 -28.12 10.28
N THR A 142 -34.04 -28.07 9.10
CA THR A 142 -34.60 -28.71 7.91
C THR A 142 -34.14 -30.16 7.87
N HIS A 143 -35.11 -31.07 7.91
CA HIS A 143 -34.87 -32.50 7.75
C HIS A 143 -34.93 -32.83 6.26
N GLN A 144 -33.82 -33.29 5.68
CA GLN A 144 -33.79 -33.80 4.32
C GLN A 144 -33.67 -35.32 4.40
N VAL A 145 -34.72 -36.02 3.96
CA VAL A 145 -34.71 -37.46 3.82
C VAL A 145 -34.32 -37.77 2.38
N TYR A 146 -33.12 -38.28 2.16
CA TYR A 146 -32.73 -38.82 0.87
C TYR A 146 -33.04 -40.31 0.86
N ASP A 147 -34.08 -40.68 0.11
CA ASP A 147 -34.42 -42.07 -0.12
C ASP A 147 -33.75 -42.56 -1.41
N GLY A 148 -32.66 -43.33 -1.26
CA GLY A 148 -31.93 -43.88 -2.38
C GLY A 148 -32.71 -45.03 -3.03
N SER A 149 -32.67 -45.13 -4.36
CA SER A 149 -33.33 -46.21 -5.13
C SER A 149 -32.85 -47.63 -4.76
N SER A 150 -31.75 -47.76 -4.02
CA SER A 150 -31.22 -49.00 -3.46
C SER A 150 -31.86 -49.41 -2.12
N GLY A 151 -32.86 -48.67 -1.62
CA GLY A 151 -33.49 -48.91 -0.31
C GLY A 151 -32.67 -48.39 0.87
N PHE A 152 -31.64 -47.58 0.62
CA PHE A 152 -30.88 -46.89 1.65
C PHE A 152 -31.43 -45.48 1.84
N THR A 153 -32.08 -45.24 2.98
CA THR A 153 -32.58 -43.92 3.37
C THR A 153 -31.57 -43.22 4.27
N SER A 154 -31.03 -42.09 3.84
CA SER A 154 -30.16 -41.23 4.66
C SER A 154 -30.90 -39.98 5.11
N ASN A 155 -30.83 -39.71 6.42
CA ASN A 155 -31.36 -38.49 7.02
C ASN A 155 -30.25 -37.47 7.19
N TYR A 156 -30.39 -36.31 6.53
CA TYR A 156 -29.52 -35.16 6.72
C TYR A 156 -30.26 -34.08 7.50
N TYR A 157 -29.67 -33.64 8.60
CA TYR A 157 -30.13 -32.51 9.38
C TYR A 157 -29.35 -31.28 8.94
N TYR A 158 -30.01 -30.35 8.26
CA TYR A 158 -29.45 -29.04 7.96
C TYR A 158 -30.02 -28.03 8.94
N GLN A 159 -29.16 -27.47 9.78
CA GLN A 159 -29.56 -26.35 10.62
C GLN A 159 -29.34 -25.06 9.83
N THR A 160 -30.44 -24.42 9.42
CA THR A 160 -30.38 -23.06 8.92
C THR A 160 -30.35 -22.15 10.14
N GLY A 161 -29.20 -21.49 10.37
CA GLY A 161 -29.06 -20.55 11.49
C GLY A 161 -30.15 -19.48 11.45
N SER A 162 -30.54 -18.98 12.62
CA SER A 162 -31.55 -17.92 12.73
C SER A 162 -31.10 -16.65 11.99
N PRO A 163 -32.03 -15.75 11.61
CA PRO A 163 -31.65 -14.45 11.06
C PRO A 163 -30.70 -13.66 11.97
N LEU A 164 -30.81 -13.84 13.30
CA LEU A 164 -29.89 -13.22 14.27
C LEU A 164 -28.48 -13.81 14.16
N ASN A 165 -28.33 -15.12 14.01
CA ASN A 165 -27.05 -15.77 13.78
C ASN A 165 -26.41 -15.34 12.46
N PHE A 166 -27.21 -15.25 11.39
CA PHE A 166 -26.74 -14.73 10.10
C PHE A 166 -26.22 -13.29 10.24
N LEU A 167 -26.99 -12.40 10.87
CA LEU A 167 -26.58 -11.02 11.10
C LEU A 167 -25.34 -10.92 11.99
N GLY A 168 -25.27 -11.69 13.07
CA GLY A 168 -24.11 -11.74 13.95
C GLY A 168 -22.83 -12.16 13.23
N ASN A 169 -22.90 -13.21 12.42
CA ASN A 169 -21.78 -13.67 11.58
C ASN A 169 -21.39 -12.63 10.53
N GLN A 170 -22.36 -11.96 9.90
CA GLN A 170 -22.09 -10.90 8.93
C GLN A 170 -21.40 -9.69 9.55
N VAL A 171 -21.86 -9.23 10.72
CA VAL A 171 -21.24 -8.11 11.44
C VAL A 171 -19.81 -8.46 11.85
N LEU A 172 -19.59 -9.66 12.37
CA LEU A 172 -18.25 -10.15 12.69
C LEU A 172 -17.35 -10.22 11.46
N ALA A 173 -17.85 -10.75 10.34
CA ALA A 173 -17.11 -10.86 9.10
C ALA A 173 -16.70 -9.48 8.54
N ILE A 174 -17.60 -8.49 8.61
CA ILE A 174 -17.29 -7.11 8.22
C ILE A 174 -16.22 -6.53 9.15
N PHE A 175 -16.38 -6.69 10.47
CA PHE A 175 -15.43 -6.18 11.46
C PHE A 175 -14.01 -6.73 11.22
N LEU A 176 -13.87 -8.06 11.13
CA LEU A 176 -12.57 -8.69 10.87
C LEU A 176 -12.05 -8.37 9.46
N SER A 177 -12.93 -8.20 8.47
CA SER A 177 -12.54 -7.78 7.12
C SER A 177 -11.91 -6.39 7.10
N LEU A 178 -12.34 -5.45 7.96
CA LEU A 178 -11.73 -4.12 8.04
C LEU A 178 -10.32 -4.21 8.60
N GLY A 179 -10.13 -4.94 9.70
CA GLY A 179 -8.82 -5.18 10.28
C GLY A 179 -7.87 -5.92 9.32
N PHE A 180 -8.37 -6.93 8.59
CA PHE A 180 -7.61 -7.61 7.55
C PHE A 180 -7.21 -6.66 6.41
N THR A 181 -8.12 -5.77 5.98
CA THR A 181 -7.83 -4.74 4.98
C THR A 181 -6.73 -3.79 5.47
N ARG A 182 -6.76 -3.39 6.75
CA ARG A 182 -5.71 -2.55 7.36
C ARG A 182 -4.35 -3.24 7.33
N ILE A 183 -4.30 -4.51 7.74
CA ILE A 183 -3.07 -5.30 7.76
C ILE A 183 -2.49 -5.46 6.36
N THR A 184 -3.32 -5.84 5.38
CA THR A 184 -2.86 -6.02 3.99
C THR A 184 -2.42 -4.70 3.36
N LEU A 185 -3.10 -3.59 3.64
CA LEU A 185 -2.65 -2.24 3.23
C LEU A 185 -1.29 -1.90 3.83
N ASN A 186 -1.07 -2.16 5.12
CA ASN A 186 0.22 -1.92 5.77
C ASN A 186 1.31 -2.82 5.20
N LEU A 187 1.01 -4.11 4.99
CA LEU A 187 1.94 -5.07 4.41
C LEU A 187 2.42 -4.64 3.02
N VAL A 188 1.48 -4.28 2.12
CA VAL A 188 1.81 -3.81 0.77
C VAL A 188 2.57 -2.48 0.81
N SER A 189 2.21 -1.61 1.76
CA SER A 189 2.89 -0.33 1.95
C SER A 189 4.22 -0.42 2.71
N GLY A 190 4.65 -1.61 3.16
CA GLY A 190 5.88 -1.75 3.94
C GLY A 190 5.83 -1.11 5.32
N ARG A 191 4.63 -0.92 5.88
CA ARG A 191 4.40 -0.41 7.23
C ARG A 191 4.32 -1.56 8.22
N GLU A 192 4.57 -1.27 9.49
CA GLU A 192 4.43 -2.27 10.56
C GLU A 192 3.00 -2.82 10.63
N PHE A 193 2.90 -4.13 10.88
CA PHE A 193 1.63 -4.80 11.06
C PHE A 193 1.68 -5.85 12.16
N SER A 194 0.57 -6.00 12.86
CA SER A 194 0.40 -6.94 13.97
C SER A 194 -1.03 -7.48 13.97
N ILE A 195 -1.21 -8.61 14.65
CA ILE A 195 -2.51 -9.30 14.78
C ILE A 195 -3.53 -8.40 15.49
N GLY A 196 -3.09 -7.56 16.42
CA GLY A 196 -3.97 -6.64 17.16
C GLY A 196 -4.73 -5.67 16.25
N MET A 197 -4.19 -5.35 15.07
CA MET A 197 -4.88 -4.50 14.10
C MET A 197 -6.13 -5.16 13.51
N LEU A 198 -6.32 -6.48 13.63
CA LEU A 198 -7.58 -7.14 13.27
C LEU A 198 -8.78 -6.55 14.03
N PHE A 199 -8.54 -6.07 15.25
CA PHE A 199 -9.57 -5.55 16.15
C PHE A 199 -9.57 -4.01 16.25
N GLY A 200 -8.63 -3.33 15.57
CA GLY A 200 -8.41 -1.90 15.72
C GLY A 200 -9.41 -1.00 14.98
N GLU A 201 -10.16 -1.55 14.03
CA GLU A 201 -10.99 -0.76 13.10
C GLU A 201 -12.47 -0.65 13.51
N GLY A 202 -12.79 -0.91 14.78
CA GLY A 202 -14.18 -0.94 15.27
C GLY A 202 -14.96 0.36 15.10
N GLN A 203 -14.30 1.52 15.15
CA GLN A 203 -14.95 2.82 14.92
C GLN A 203 -15.49 2.96 13.48
N LYS A 204 -14.89 2.23 12.53
CA LYS A 204 -15.29 2.25 11.11
C LYS A 204 -16.33 1.19 10.77
N LEU A 205 -16.78 0.40 11.76
CA LEU A 205 -17.76 -0.67 11.56
C LEU A 205 -19.10 -0.13 11.05
N LEU A 206 -19.62 0.95 11.62
CA LEU A 206 -20.90 1.54 11.20
C LEU A 206 -20.85 2.03 9.74
N PRO A 207 -19.86 2.86 9.33
CA PRO A 207 -19.66 3.21 7.93
C PRO A 207 -19.49 1.98 7.02
N ALA A 208 -18.78 0.95 7.47
CA ALA A 208 -18.56 -0.26 6.68
C ALA A 208 -19.81 -1.10 6.49
N ILE A 209 -20.67 -1.22 7.51
CA ILE A 209 -21.97 -1.89 7.40
C ILE A 209 -22.85 -1.13 6.39
N GLY A 210 -22.98 0.19 6.55
CA GLY A 210 -23.76 1.02 5.63
C GLY A 210 -23.26 0.93 4.18
N ALA A 211 -21.93 0.98 3.98
CA ALA A 211 -21.33 0.84 2.65
C ALA A 211 -21.50 -0.55 2.06
N THR A 212 -21.43 -1.60 2.89
CA THR A 212 -21.62 -2.98 2.45
C THR A 212 -23.06 -3.25 2.03
N ILE A 213 -24.05 -2.73 2.76
CA ILE A 213 -25.47 -2.82 2.39
C ILE A 213 -25.73 -2.06 1.08
N LEU A 214 -25.21 -0.83 0.96
CA LEU A 214 -25.42 -0.05 -0.25
C LEU A 214 -24.73 -0.70 -1.47
N TYR A 215 -23.50 -1.18 -1.29
CA TYR A 215 -22.77 -1.93 -2.32
C TYR A 215 -23.50 -3.21 -2.73
N SER A 216 -24.00 -4.01 -1.78
CA SER A 216 -24.70 -5.26 -2.08
C SER A 216 -26.03 -5.01 -2.79
N LEU A 217 -26.76 -3.95 -2.46
CA LEU A 217 -27.97 -3.55 -3.18
C LEU A 217 -27.65 -3.09 -4.61
N MET A 218 -26.62 -2.27 -4.79
CA MET A 218 -26.20 -1.80 -6.12
C MET A 218 -25.77 -2.95 -7.03
N VAL A 219 -24.91 -3.84 -6.53
CA VAL A 219 -24.41 -4.99 -7.29
C VAL A 219 -25.50 -6.04 -7.48
N GLY A 220 -26.29 -6.33 -6.45
CA GLY A 220 -27.39 -7.29 -6.50
C GLY A 220 -28.47 -6.89 -7.50
N LEU A 221 -28.91 -5.62 -7.47
CA LEU A 221 -29.85 -5.09 -8.45
C LEU A 221 -29.24 -5.05 -9.86
N GLY A 222 -27.95 -4.71 -9.95
CA GLY A 222 -27.20 -4.74 -11.20
C GLY A 222 -27.21 -6.14 -11.83
N LEU A 223 -26.83 -7.16 -11.08
CA LEU A 223 -26.79 -8.56 -11.53
C LEU A 223 -28.20 -9.10 -11.83
N LEU A 224 -29.22 -8.70 -11.07
CA LEU A 224 -30.61 -9.09 -11.26
C LEU A 224 -31.21 -8.53 -12.55
N LEU A 225 -30.90 -7.27 -12.88
CA LEU A 225 -31.31 -6.68 -14.15
C LEU A 225 -30.51 -7.28 -15.31
N PHE A 226 -29.17 -7.31 -15.21
CA PHE A 226 -28.28 -7.88 -16.22
C PHE A 226 -26.88 -8.20 -15.66
N ILE A 227 -26.30 -9.35 -16.05
CA ILE A 227 -24.98 -9.80 -15.58
C ILE A 227 -23.87 -8.74 -15.82
N VAL A 228 -23.82 -8.16 -17.02
CA VAL A 228 -22.75 -7.20 -17.40
C VAL A 228 -22.79 -5.90 -16.57
N PRO A 229 -23.94 -5.20 -16.44
CA PRO A 229 -24.11 -4.09 -15.50
C PRO A 229 -23.75 -4.42 -14.04
N GLY A 230 -24.10 -5.62 -13.55
CA GLY A 230 -23.75 -6.05 -12.21
C GLY A 230 -22.23 -6.18 -12.00
N ILE A 231 -21.52 -6.84 -12.93
CA ILE A 231 -20.06 -6.95 -12.89
C ILE A 231 -19.40 -5.57 -12.99
N TYR A 232 -19.93 -4.70 -13.85
CA TYR A 232 -19.44 -3.33 -13.98
C TYR A 232 -19.52 -2.55 -12.65
N LEU A 233 -20.65 -2.63 -11.94
CA LEU A 233 -20.82 -2.00 -10.63
C LEU A 233 -19.90 -2.63 -9.57
N ALA A 234 -19.73 -3.95 -9.59
CA ALA A 234 -18.85 -4.65 -8.66
C ALA A 234 -17.39 -4.18 -8.80
N LEU A 235 -16.89 -4.06 -10.03
CA LEU A 235 -15.54 -3.54 -10.27
C LEU A 235 -15.41 -2.06 -9.95
N ARG A 236 -16.43 -1.26 -10.29
CA ARG A 236 -16.44 0.20 -10.07
C ARG A 236 -16.41 0.56 -8.59
N PHE A 237 -17.10 -0.21 -7.75
CA PHE A 237 -17.25 0.09 -6.33
C PHE A 237 -16.43 -0.83 -5.41
N GLY A 238 -15.79 -1.89 -5.93
CA GLY A 238 -15.14 -2.95 -5.15
C GLY A 238 -14.08 -2.51 -4.14
N PHE A 239 -13.43 -1.35 -4.32
CA PHE A 239 -12.43 -0.82 -3.39
C PHE A 239 -12.99 0.02 -2.23
N TYR A 240 -14.31 0.04 -2.00
CA TYR A 240 -14.93 0.85 -0.95
C TYR A 240 -14.38 0.52 0.46
N ARG A 241 -14.16 -0.77 0.77
CA ARG A 241 -13.60 -1.18 2.08
C ARG A 241 -12.20 -0.64 2.30
N ALA A 242 -11.33 -0.74 1.29
CA ALA A 242 -9.99 -0.16 1.34
C ALA A 242 -10.05 1.36 1.51
N ALA A 243 -10.97 2.04 0.83
CA ALA A 243 -11.18 3.48 0.95
C ALA A 243 -11.61 3.91 2.37
N ILE A 244 -12.51 3.17 3.02
CA ILE A 244 -12.92 3.43 4.40
C ILE A 244 -11.72 3.28 5.34
N VAL A 245 -10.93 2.21 5.19
CA VAL A 245 -9.81 1.94 6.09
C VAL A 245 -8.64 2.90 5.88
N ASP A 246 -8.29 3.19 4.63
CA ASP A 246 -7.14 4.01 4.24
C ASP A 246 -7.38 5.51 4.47
N ARG A 247 -8.61 5.99 4.25
CA ARG A 247 -8.95 7.43 4.28
C ARG A 247 -10.01 7.84 5.29
N ASN A 248 -10.52 6.90 6.09
CA ASN A 248 -11.56 7.16 7.10
C ASN A 248 -12.82 7.82 6.51
N LEU A 249 -13.20 7.40 5.29
CA LEU A 249 -14.34 7.96 4.57
C LEU A 249 -15.67 7.41 5.07
N GLY A 250 -16.73 8.22 4.94
CA GLY A 250 -18.10 7.77 5.18
C GLY A 250 -18.64 6.81 4.12
N VAL A 251 -19.89 6.39 4.29
CA VAL A 251 -20.59 5.43 3.41
C VAL A 251 -20.55 5.85 1.95
N LEU A 252 -21.13 7.01 1.62
CA LEU A 252 -21.26 7.46 0.22
C LEU A 252 -19.93 7.94 -0.36
N GLU A 253 -19.10 8.57 0.48
CA GLU A 253 -17.78 9.07 0.10
C GLU A 253 -16.84 7.93 -0.32
N SER A 254 -16.85 6.81 0.40
CA SER A 254 -16.03 5.64 0.08
C SER A 254 -16.39 5.03 -1.28
N LEU A 255 -17.69 4.99 -1.62
CA LEU A 255 -18.17 4.51 -2.92
C LEU A 255 -17.81 5.47 -4.05
N ARG A 256 -17.99 6.78 -3.84
CA ARG A 256 -17.59 7.81 -4.82
C ARG A 256 -16.08 7.78 -5.08
N TYR A 257 -15.29 7.64 -4.02
CA TYR A 257 -13.84 7.50 -4.11
C TYR A 257 -13.43 6.23 -4.86
N SER A 258 -14.04 5.07 -4.54
CA SER A 258 -13.81 3.82 -5.27
C SER A 258 -14.12 3.97 -6.77
N SER A 259 -15.23 4.65 -7.09
CA SER A 259 -15.61 4.94 -8.48
C SER A 259 -14.64 5.87 -9.20
N SER A 260 -14.10 6.90 -8.54
CA SER A 260 -13.15 7.80 -9.18
C SER A 260 -11.81 7.10 -9.41
N LEU A 261 -11.36 6.33 -8.41
CA LEU A 261 -10.11 5.58 -8.44
C LEU A 261 -10.06 4.54 -9.57
N THR A 262 -11.17 3.87 -9.86
CA THR A 262 -11.25 2.83 -10.91
C THR A 262 -11.48 3.37 -12.33
N THR A 263 -11.52 4.69 -12.50
CA THR A 263 -11.69 5.31 -13.82
C THR A 263 -10.53 4.95 -14.74
N ASN A 264 -10.83 4.71 -16.03
CA ASN A 264 -9.87 4.33 -17.07
C ASN A 264 -9.21 2.93 -16.92
N ASN A 265 -9.36 2.26 -15.78
CA ASN A 265 -8.70 0.98 -15.47
C ASN A 265 -9.66 -0.21 -15.32
N ARG A 266 -10.94 -0.05 -15.68
CA ARG A 266 -11.99 -1.05 -15.44
C ARG A 266 -11.75 -2.39 -16.14
N LEU A 267 -11.24 -2.35 -17.36
CA LEU A 267 -10.91 -3.58 -18.12
C LEU A 267 -9.74 -4.31 -17.46
N SER A 268 -8.69 -3.60 -17.04
CA SER A 268 -7.57 -4.20 -16.31
C SER A 268 -8.01 -4.81 -14.98
N LEU A 269 -8.95 -4.18 -14.26
CA LEU A 269 -9.54 -4.75 -13.04
C LEU A 269 -10.42 -5.97 -13.32
N PHE A 270 -11.11 -6.03 -14.46
CA PHE A 270 -11.83 -7.23 -14.90
C PHE A 270 -10.87 -8.38 -15.24
N VAL A 271 -9.76 -8.10 -15.93
CA VAL A 271 -8.74 -9.11 -16.22
C VAL A 271 -8.06 -9.57 -14.92
N LEU A 272 -7.82 -8.66 -13.98
CA LEU A 272 -7.33 -9.01 -12.65
C LEU A 272 -8.32 -9.92 -11.91
N SER A 273 -9.62 -9.64 -11.95
CA SER A 273 -10.61 -10.49 -11.31
C SER A 273 -10.60 -11.90 -11.90
N LEU A 274 -10.58 -12.03 -13.23
CA LEU A 274 -10.44 -13.32 -13.91
C LEU A 274 -9.15 -14.04 -13.52
N LEU A 275 -8.02 -13.33 -13.50
CA LEU A 275 -6.73 -13.91 -13.12
C LEU A 275 -6.77 -14.44 -11.69
N THR A 276 -7.33 -13.68 -10.74
CA THR A 276 -7.45 -14.14 -9.34
C THR A 276 -8.37 -15.36 -9.21
N ILE A 277 -9.44 -15.45 -10.02
CA ILE A 277 -10.28 -16.65 -10.08
C ILE A 277 -9.47 -17.86 -10.55
N PHE A 278 -8.68 -17.72 -11.63
CA PHE A 278 -7.82 -18.81 -12.10
C PHE A 278 -6.75 -19.21 -11.08
N ILE A 279 -6.17 -18.26 -10.34
CA ILE A 279 -5.21 -18.54 -9.26
C ILE A 279 -5.89 -19.36 -8.15
N ILE A 280 -7.10 -19.00 -7.74
CA ILE A 280 -7.88 -19.73 -6.72
C ILE A 280 -8.25 -21.13 -7.23
N LEU A 281 -8.70 -21.26 -8.49
CA LEU A 281 -9.02 -22.55 -9.10
C LEU A 281 -7.78 -23.45 -9.20
N ALA A 282 -6.62 -22.90 -9.59
CA ALA A 282 -5.36 -23.64 -9.60
C ALA A 282 -4.95 -24.09 -8.19
N GLY A 283 -5.14 -23.24 -7.18
CA GLY A 283 -4.92 -23.58 -5.77
C GLY A 283 -5.86 -24.68 -5.27
N MET A 284 -7.10 -24.71 -5.74
CA MET A 284 -8.07 -25.78 -5.45
C MET A 284 -7.64 -27.10 -6.08
N LEU A 285 -7.23 -27.09 -7.35
CA LEU A 285 -6.71 -28.27 -8.06
C LEU A 285 -5.42 -28.83 -7.43
N ALA A 286 -4.64 -28.00 -6.75
CA ALA A 286 -3.50 -28.39 -5.94
C ALA A 286 -3.90 -28.94 -4.55
N LEU A 287 -4.81 -29.92 -4.53
CA LEU A 287 -5.27 -30.69 -3.36
C LEU A 287 -5.78 -29.84 -2.18
N CYS A 288 -6.39 -28.69 -2.46
CA CYS A 288 -6.82 -27.70 -1.45
C CYS A 288 -5.70 -27.09 -0.59
N VAL A 289 -4.50 -27.68 -0.52
CA VAL A 289 -3.33 -27.10 0.15
C VAL A 289 -2.88 -25.84 -0.58
N GLY A 290 -3.02 -25.82 -1.92
CA GLY A 290 -2.76 -24.64 -2.73
C GLY A 290 -3.66 -23.44 -2.41
N LEU A 291 -4.86 -23.64 -1.84
CA LEU A 291 -5.74 -22.52 -1.40
C LEU A 291 -5.10 -21.67 -0.31
N LEU A 292 -4.28 -22.27 0.56
CA LEU A 292 -3.56 -21.55 1.62
C LEU A 292 -2.60 -20.50 1.04
N PHE A 293 -2.13 -20.69 -0.20
CA PHE A 293 -1.34 -19.71 -0.93
C PHE A 293 -2.20 -18.86 -1.88
N ALA A 294 -3.16 -19.47 -2.58
CA ALA A 294 -3.95 -18.76 -3.58
C ALA A 294 -4.83 -17.64 -2.99
N ILE A 295 -5.42 -17.87 -1.81
CA ILE A 295 -6.25 -16.86 -1.12
C ILE A 295 -5.45 -15.60 -0.77
N PRO A 296 -4.30 -15.70 -0.05
CA PRO A 296 -3.51 -14.51 0.25
C PRO A 296 -2.95 -13.85 -1.01
N VAL A 297 -2.49 -14.62 -2.00
CA VAL A 297 -2.02 -14.08 -3.30
C VAL A 297 -3.10 -13.23 -3.97
N ALA A 298 -4.33 -13.77 -4.09
CA ALA A 298 -5.45 -13.05 -4.68
C ALA A 298 -5.78 -11.79 -3.88
N SER A 299 -5.85 -11.90 -2.54
CA SER A 299 -6.18 -10.77 -1.66
C SER A 299 -5.15 -9.64 -1.76
N LEU A 300 -3.85 -9.97 -1.80
CA LEU A 300 -2.78 -9.00 -1.90
C LEU A 300 -2.70 -8.40 -3.30
N ALA A 301 -2.99 -9.17 -4.36
CA ALA A 301 -3.06 -8.65 -5.72
C ALA A 301 -4.11 -7.52 -5.85
N TRP A 302 -5.27 -7.66 -5.17
CA TRP A 302 -6.28 -6.60 -5.10
C TRP A 302 -5.79 -5.36 -4.34
N VAL A 303 -5.09 -5.55 -3.22
CA VAL A 303 -4.55 -4.42 -2.42
C VAL A 303 -3.40 -3.72 -3.16
N VAL A 304 -2.57 -4.47 -3.88
CA VAL A 304 -1.55 -3.91 -4.78
C VAL A 304 -2.21 -3.12 -5.91
N ALA A 305 -3.30 -3.63 -6.52
CA ALA A 305 -4.05 -2.88 -7.51
C ALA A 305 -4.65 -1.58 -6.94
N TYR A 306 -5.15 -1.61 -5.69
CA TYR A 306 -5.61 -0.41 -5.00
C TYR A 306 -4.49 0.62 -4.83
N ARG A 307 -3.30 0.20 -4.38
CA ARG A 307 -2.13 1.08 -4.24
C ARG A 307 -1.59 1.54 -5.60
N TRP A 308 -1.66 0.71 -6.64
CA TRP A 308 -1.28 1.08 -8.00
C TRP A 308 -2.18 2.19 -8.53
N LEU A 309 -3.50 2.11 -8.29
CA LEU A 309 -4.41 3.18 -8.69
C LEU A 309 -4.13 4.51 -7.96
N GLN A 310 -3.48 4.46 -6.79
CA GLN A 310 -3.09 5.66 -6.02
C GLN A 310 -1.70 6.20 -6.37
N TYR A 311 -0.71 5.32 -6.62
CA TYR A 311 0.71 5.69 -6.73
C TYR A 311 1.39 5.23 -8.04
N GLY A 312 0.63 4.59 -8.94
CA GLY A 312 1.10 4.03 -10.21
C GLY A 312 1.98 2.79 -10.03
N HIS A 313 2.83 2.54 -11.03
CA HIS A 313 3.77 1.41 -11.08
C HIS A 313 4.59 1.21 -9.81
N ARG A 314 4.94 2.32 -9.13
CA ARG A 314 5.72 2.34 -7.88
C ARG A 314 5.11 1.48 -6.76
N ALA A 315 3.80 1.24 -6.80
CA ALA A 315 3.13 0.37 -5.84
C ALA A 315 3.56 -1.11 -5.92
N ALA A 316 4.15 -1.53 -7.04
CA ALA A 316 4.66 -2.89 -7.24
C ALA A 316 6.18 -3.01 -7.08
N GLU A 317 6.87 -1.92 -6.72
CA GLU A 317 8.34 -1.86 -6.64
C GLU A 317 8.83 -1.87 -5.19
N ASP A 318 10.03 -2.43 -5.01
CA ASP A 318 10.85 -2.30 -3.80
C ASP A 318 11.95 -1.26 -4.03
N HIS A 319 12.51 -0.70 -2.95
CA HIS A 319 13.69 0.14 -3.10
C HIS A 319 14.84 -0.67 -3.72
N PRO A 320 15.65 -0.07 -4.61
CA PRO A 320 16.75 -0.76 -5.25
C PRO A 320 17.70 -1.40 -4.21
N GLY A 321 17.86 -2.72 -4.28
CA GLY A 321 18.75 -3.46 -3.38
C GLY A 321 18.16 -3.82 -2.01
N THR A 322 16.88 -3.55 -1.75
CA THR A 322 16.20 -3.95 -0.50
C THR A 322 14.92 -4.75 -0.76
N GLN A 323 14.30 -5.26 0.31
CA GLN A 323 12.96 -5.84 0.29
C GLN A 323 11.91 -4.88 0.85
N THR A 324 12.24 -3.59 0.99
CA THR A 324 11.33 -2.57 1.54
C THR A 324 10.48 -1.98 0.41
N PRO A 325 9.13 -2.09 0.49
CA PRO A 325 8.25 -1.49 -0.51
C PRO A 325 8.54 0.00 -0.68
N VAL A 326 8.52 0.51 -1.91
CA VAL A 326 8.76 1.95 -2.20
C VAL A 326 7.77 2.86 -1.45
N LEU A 327 6.59 2.33 -1.15
CA LEU A 327 5.53 2.99 -0.39
C LEU A 327 5.84 3.19 1.11
N SER A 328 6.92 2.60 1.64
CA SER A 328 7.27 2.67 3.07
C SER A 328 7.76 4.05 3.52
N THR A 329 8.21 4.88 2.57
CA THR A 329 8.78 6.22 2.83
C THR A 329 7.72 7.30 3.11
N GLY A 330 6.44 6.99 2.91
CA GLY A 330 5.34 7.90 3.24
C GLY A 330 4.97 7.83 4.72
N ASN A 331 5.70 8.56 5.57
CA ASN A 331 5.28 8.87 6.94
C ASN A 331 4.00 9.72 6.92
N ARG A 332 2.83 9.08 6.78
CA ARG A 332 1.56 9.68 7.20
C ARG A 332 1.36 9.33 8.68
N GLY A 333 2.20 9.92 9.53
CA GLY A 333 1.91 10.04 10.95
C GLY A 333 0.81 11.09 11.12
N VAL A 334 -0.43 10.62 11.31
CA VAL A 334 -1.49 11.29 12.07
C VAL A 334 -2.30 10.20 12.74
#